data_AF-A0A2S9YED5-F1
#
_entry.id   AF-A0A2S9YED5-F1
#
_cell.length_a   1.000
_cell.length_b   1.000
_cell.length_c   1.000
_cell.angle_alpha   90.00
_cell.angle_beta   90.00
_cell.angle_gamma   90.00
#
_symmetry.space_group_name_H-M   'P 1'
#
loop_
_entity.id
_entity.type
_entity.pdbx_description
1 polymer ?
#
loop_
_entity_poly.entity_id
_entity_poly.type
_entity_poly.pdbx_seq_one_letter_code
_entity_poly.pdbx_strand_id
1 'polypeptide(L)'
;MAKNWARAFTKGEITTMVNRAALPFRSGSAVAAKSKEELRGLLEALADEVAGKSAKVDKTYTAASLRKKFGSVPAGVEEGEGRLYTVVEIGGDTVILMLEKRYGSWRIIGITR
;
A
#
# COMPACT_ATOMS: atom_id res chain seq x y z
N MET A 1 1.82 -9.40 6.85
CA MET A 1 1.18 -9.03 5.56
C MET A 1 1.97 -7.94 4.83
N ALA A 2 1.96 -6.69 5.32
CA ALA A 2 2.64 -5.55 4.69
C ALA A 2 4.12 -5.80 4.36
N LYS A 3 4.90 -6.37 5.28
CA LYS A 3 6.30 -6.77 5.04
C LYS A 3 6.47 -7.69 3.83
N ASN A 4 5.62 -8.70 3.71
CA ASN A 4 5.71 -9.64 2.59
C ASN A 4 5.21 -9.01 1.29
N TRP A 5 4.30 -8.03 1.34
CA TRP A 5 3.86 -7.30 0.15
C TRP A 5 4.94 -6.32 -0.32
N ALA A 6 5.54 -5.55 0.59
CA ALA A 6 6.66 -4.65 0.26
C ALA A 6 7.85 -5.39 -0.35
N ARG A 7 8.18 -6.58 0.17
CA ARG A 7 9.19 -7.46 -0.43
C ARG A 7 8.78 -7.96 -1.81
N ALA A 8 7.51 -8.35 -1.99
CA ALA A 8 6.99 -8.77 -3.29
C ALA A 8 7.07 -7.63 -4.31
N PHE A 9 6.80 -6.40 -3.87
CA PHE A 9 6.83 -5.20 -4.69
C PHE A 9 8.22 -4.92 -5.25
N THR A 10 9.27 -4.93 -4.42
CA THR A 10 10.65 -4.70 -4.91
C THR A 10 11.24 -5.87 -5.69
N LYS A 11 10.57 -7.02 -5.69
CA LYS A 11 10.95 -8.22 -6.44
C LYS A 11 10.12 -8.45 -7.71
N GLY A 12 9.13 -7.61 -7.99
CA GLY A 12 8.21 -7.83 -9.12
C GLY A 12 7.34 -9.09 -8.96
N GLU A 13 7.07 -9.56 -7.74
CA GLU A 13 6.21 -10.72 -7.48
C GLU A 13 4.71 -10.33 -7.59
N ILE A 14 4.25 -9.98 -8.81
CA ILE A 14 2.94 -9.37 -9.07
C ILE A 14 1.77 -10.21 -8.56
N THR A 15 1.80 -11.53 -8.80
CA THR A 15 0.74 -12.45 -8.34
C THR A 15 0.58 -12.41 -6.82
N THR A 16 1.69 -12.33 -6.08
CA THR A 16 1.69 -12.18 -4.63
C THR A 16 1.05 -10.87 -4.21
N MET A 17 1.33 -9.78 -4.92
CA MET A 17 0.76 -8.46 -4.62
C MET A 17 -0.74 -8.41 -4.88
N VAL A 18 -1.19 -8.89 -6.05
CA VAL A 18 -2.61 -8.92 -6.44
C VAL A 18 -3.44 -9.77 -5.48
N ASN A 19 -2.96 -10.97 -5.10
CA ASN A 19 -3.68 -11.86 -4.18
C ASN A 19 -3.83 -11.30 -2.77
N ARG A 20 -3.00 -10.31 -2.42
CA ARG A 20 -2.96 -9.66 -1.11
C ARG A 20 -3.68 -8.32 -1.09
N ALA A 21 -4.03 -7.81 -2.26
CA ALA A 21 -4.79 -6.59 -2.41
C ALA A 21 -6.30 -6.85 -2.40
N ALA A 22 -7.08 -5.77 -2.34
CA ALA A 22 -8.52 -5.80 -2.57
C ALA A 22 -8.94 -4.64 -3.48
N LEU A 23 -10.07 -4.82 -4.17
CA LEU A 23 -10.64 -3.87 -5.13
C LEU A 23 -11.87 -3.17 -4.54
N PRO A 24 -12.14 -1.89 -4.86
CA PRO A 24 -11.31 -1.02 -5.68
C PRO A 24 -9.99 -0.70 -4.98
N PHE A 25 -8.89 -0.65 -5.75
CA PHE A 25 -7.57 -0.29 -5.27
C PHE A 25 -7.35 1.20 -5.45
N ARG A 26 -6.75 1.85 -4.45
CA ARG A 26 -6.58 3.30 -4.40
C ARG A 26 -5.13 3.75 -4.57
N SER A 27 -4.97 4.91 -5.21
CA SER A 27 -3.75 5.72 -5.15
C SER A 27 -4.11 7.05 -4.50
N GLY A 28 -3.70 7.23 -3.24
CA GLY A 28 -4.21 8.31 -2.40
C GLY A 28 -5.75 8.26 -2.30
N SER A 29 -6.43 9.35 -2.63
CA SER A 29 -7.91 9.43 -2.60
C SER A 29 -8.58 8.84 -3.85
N ALA A 30 -7.85 8.67 -4.95
CA ALA A 30 -8.40 8.22 -6.22
C ALA A 30 -8.45 6.69 -6.34
N VAL A 31 -9.43 6.18 -7.09
CA VAL A 31 -9.47 4.76 -7.48
C VAL A 31 -8.52 4.55 -8.65
N ALA A 32 -7.47 3.77 -8.42
CA ALA A 32 -6.44 3.46 -9.41
C ALA A 32 -6.71 2.15 -10.17
N ALA A 33 -7.47 1.23 -9.57
CA ALA A 33 -7.93 0.01 -10.26
C ALA A 33 -9.27 -0.48 -9.70
N LYS A 34 -10.14 -0.95 -10.57
CA LYS A 34 -11.46 -1.52 -10.28
C LYS A 34 -11.54 -3.02 -10.60
N SER A 35 -10.64 -3.53 -11.43
CA SER A 35 -10.53 -4.94 -11.80
C SER A 35 -9.17 -5.53 -11.41
N LYS A 36 -9.06 -6.88 -11.44
CA LYS A 36 -7.78 -7.55 -11.14
C LYS A 36 -6.77 -7.33 -12.25
N GLU A 37 -7.25 -7.21 -13.48
CA GLU A 37 -6.48 -6.94 -14.69
C GLU A 37 -5.87 -5.54 -14.63
N GLU A 38 -6.67 -4.53 -14.29
CA GLU A 38 -6.19 -3.15 -14.08
C GLU A 38 -5.17 -3.11 -12.93
N LEU A 39 -5.46 -3.79 -11.82
CA LEU A 39 -4.55 -3.83 -10.68
C LEU A 39 -3.23 -4.50 -11.03
N ARG A 40 -3.25 -5.57 -11.82
CA ARG A 40 -2.03 -6.25 -12.29
C ARG A 40 -1.16 -5.29 -13.10
N GLY A 41 -1.73 -4.64 -14.12
CA GLY A 41 -0.99 -3.70 -14.97
C GLY A 41 -0.46 -2.50 -14.18
N LEU A 42 -1.25 -1.96 -13.24
CA LEU A 42 -0.80 -0.91 -12.34
C LEU A 42 0.40 -1.34 -11.49
N LEU A 43 0.33 -2.52 -10.87
CA LEU A 43 1.39 -3.02 -9.99
C LEU A 43 2.64 -3.44 -10.76
N GLU A 44 2.51 -3.89 -12.01
CA GLU A 44 3.64 -4.12 -12.92
C GLU A 44 4.39 -2.81 -13.18
N ALA A 45 3.70 -1.77 -13.65
CA ALA A 45 4.31 -0.47 -13.92
C ALA A 45 5.00 0.12 -12.69
N LEU A 46 4.36 0.03 -11.51
CA LEU A 46 4.94 0.54 -10.27
C LEU A 46 6.11 -0.32 -9.75
N ALA A 47 6.08 -1.64 -9.97
CA ALA A 47 7.14 -2.53 -9.52
C ALA A 47 8.42 -2.30 -10.31
N ASP A 48 8.30 -1.99 -11.60
CA ASP A 48 9.45 -1.64 -12.45
C ASP A 48 10.19 -0.40 -11.93
N GLU A 49 9.49 0.59 -11.37
CA GLU A 49 10.10 1.78 -10.74
C GLU A 49 10.95 1.46 -9.49
N VAL A 50 10.69 0.31 -8.85
CA VAL A 50 11.30 -0.06 -7.58
C VAL A 50 12.05 -1.39 -7.62
N ALA A 51 12.16 -2.01 -8.79
CA ALA A 51 12.82 -3.28 -8.98
C ALA A 51 14.27 -3.20 -8.49
N GLY A 52 14.68 -4.15 -7.65
CA GLY A 52 16.04 -4.20 -7.09
C GLY A 52 16.30 -3.21 -5.94
N LYS A 53 15.37 -2.32 -5.59
CA LYS A 53 15.49 -1.45 -4.41
C LYS A 53 15.26 -2.26 -3.12
N SER A 54 15.87 -1.82 -2.01
CA SER A 54 15.59 -2.38 -0.69
C SER A 54 14.28 -1.82 -0.14
N ALA A 55 13.47 -2.68 0.47
CA ALA A 55 12.27 -2.29 1.19
C ALA A 55 12.48 -2.43 2.70
N LYS A 56 12.28 -1.34 3.44
CA LYS A 56 12.29 -1.33 4.91
C LYS A 56 10.90 -0.96 5.40
N VAL A 57 10.24 -1.93 6.04
CA VAL A 57 8.94 -1.69 6.68
C VAL A 57 9.20 -1.14 8.08
N ASP A 58 8.58 -0.01 8.39
CA ASP A 58 8.62 0.60 9.72
C ASP A 58 7.53 -0.02 10.62
N LYS A 59 6.42 0.67 10.81
CA LYS A 59 5.30 0.25 11.66
C LYS A 59 3.97 0.46 10.95
N THR A 60 2.94 -0.14 11.54
CA THR A 60 1.55 0.10 11.18
C THR A 60 0.95 1.13 12.11
N TYR A 61 0.26 2.11 11.53
CA TYR A 61 -0.28 3.29 12.16
C TYR A 61 -1.81 3.33 11.99
N THR A 62 -2.47 4.02 12.92
CA THR A 62 -3.82 4.54 12.69
C THR A 62 -3.68 5.86 11.93
N ALA A 63 -4.76 6.38 11.34
CA ALA A 63 -4.72 7.70 10.69
C ALA A 63 -4.22 8.80 11.64
N ALA A 64 -4.67 8.80 12.90
CA ALA A 64 -4.25 9.77 13.92
C ALA A 64 -2.76 9.67 14.26
N SER A 65 -2.20 8.46 14.41
CA SER A 65 -0.77 8.32 14.70
C SER A 65 0.11 8.58 13.49
N LEU A 66 -0.40 8.32 12.27
CA LEU A 66 0.26 8.68 11.02
C LEU A 66 0.33 10.21 10.87
N ARG A 67 -0.77 10.93 11.14
CA ARG A 67 -0.80 12.40 11.15
C ARG A 67 0.23 12.98 12.11
N LYS A 68 0.33 12.44 13.33
CA LYS A 68 1.34 12.86 14.31
C LYS A 68 2.77 12.64 13.81
N LYS A 69 3.02 11.58 13.04
CA LYS A 69 4.34 11.27 12.48
C LYS A 69 4.74 12.23 11.34
N PHE A 70 3.82 12.53 10.42
CA PHE A 70 4.11 13.33 9.23
C PHE A 70 3.81 14.82 9.38
N GLY A 71 3.17 15.24 10.48
CA GLY A 71 2.75 16.63 10.70
C GLY A 71 1.52 17.05 9.87
N SER A 72 1.12 16.22 8.91
CA SER A 72 -0.06 16.39 8.05
C SER A 72 -0.72 15.03 7.82
N VAL A 73 -1.92 15.03 7.24
CA VAL A 73 -2.62 13.81 6.80
C VAL A 73 -2.21 13.54 5.34
N PRO A 74 -1.49 12.44 5.04
CA PRO A 74 -1.19 12.09 3.66
C PRO A 74 -2.46 11.89 2.83
N ALA A 75 -2.40 12.17 1.53
CA ALA A 75 -3.54 12.00 0.64
C ALA A 75 -4.05 10.54 0.69
N GLY A 76 -5.37 10.37 0.80
CA GLY A 76 -6.01 9.05 0.92
C GLY A 76 -6.06 8.48 2.33
N VAL A 77 -5.46 9.16 3.32
CA VAL A 77 -5.60 8.79 4.73
C VAL A 77 -6.89 9.39 5.26
N GLU A 78 -7.84 8.53 5.58
CA GLU A 78 -9.12 8.88 6.17
C GLU A 78 -9.16 8.42 7.63
N GLU A 79 -9.70 9.27 8.51
CA GLU A 79 -10.01 8.91 9.89
C GLU A 79 -11.38 8.22 9.94
N GLY A 80 -11.42 7.04 10.56
CA GLY A 80 -12.63 6.19 10.60
C GLY A 80 -12.48 4.90 9.77
N GLU A 81 -13.47 4.02 9.88
CA GLU A 81 -13.61 2.76 9.12
C GLU A 81 -12.59 1.63 9.40
N GLY A 82 -11.80 1.71 10.47
CA GLY A 82 -10.91 0.59 10.85
C GLY A 82 -9.75 0.36 9.86
N ARG A 83 -9.38 1.38 9.09
CA ARG A 83 -8.19 1.35 8.23
C ARG A 83 -6.90 1.51 9.03
N LEU A 84 -5.86 0.86 8.57
CA LEU A 84 -4.50 0.96 9.09
C LEU A 84 -3.54 1.32 7.97
N TYR A 85 -2.40 1.91 8.33
CA TYR A 85 -1.45 2.44 7.37
C TYR A 85 -0.05 1.94 7.70
N THR A 86 0.60 1.22 6.79
CA THR A 86 1.97 0.77 7.00
C THR A 86 2.94 1.63 6.23
N VAL A 87 3.88 2.26 6.92
CA VAL A 87 4.96 3.04 6.29
C VAL A 87 6.07 2.10 5.83
N VAL A 88 6.47 2.25 4.58
CA VAL A 88 7.53 1.48 3.92
C VAL A 88 8.49 2.45 3.25
N GLU A 89 9.78 2.33 3.54
CA GLU A 89 10.84 3.02 2.81
C GLU A 89 11.32 2.11 1.68
N ILE A 90 11.32 2.61 0.43
CA ILE A 90 11.78 1.87 -0.75
C ILE A 90 12.80 2.72 -1.51
N GLY A 91 14.08 2.34 -1.43
CA GLY A 91 15.17 3.10 -2.06
C GLY A 91 15.22 4.59 -1.71
N GLY A 92 14.83 4.94 -0.48
CA GLY A 92 14.79 6.33 0.02
C GLY A 92 13.42 6.99 -0.06
N ASP A 93 12.51 6.48 -0.90
CA ASP A 93 11.16 7.00 -1.03
C ASP A 93 10.22 6.41 0.03
N THR A 94 9.35 7.26 0.59
CA THR A 94 8.31 6.79 1.50
C THR A 94 7.08 6.34 0.70
N VAL A 95 6.64 5.12 0.95
CA VAL A 95 5.40 4.54 0.43
C VAL A 95 4.54 4.12 1.61
N ILE A 96 3.30 4.56 1.63
CA ILE A 96 2.33 4.21 2.67
C ILE A 96 1.34 3.22 2.08
N LEU A 97 1.31 2.00 2.62
CA LEU A 97 0.32 0.99 2.28
C LEU A 97 -0.95 1.25 3.08
N MET A 98 -2.09 1.26 2.42
CA MET A 98 -3.41 1.37 3.05
C MET A 98 -3.98 -0.03 3.26
N LEU A 99 -4.36 -0.35 4.50
CA LEU A 99 -4.87 -1.65 4.90
C LEU A 99 -6.30 -1.53 5.42
N GLU A 100 -7.14 -2.48 5.03
CA GLU A 100 -8.53 -2.60 5.50
C GLU A 100 -8.86 -4.06 5.78
N LYS A 101 -9.69 -4.32 6.79
CA LYS A 101 -10.13 -5.68 7.11
C LYS A 101 -11.34 -6.03 6.24
N ARG A 102 -11.20 -7.06 5.39
CA ARG A 102 -12.27 -7.59 4.54
C ARG A 102 -12.46 -9.09 4.77
N TYR A 103 -13.69 -9.49 5.04
CA TYR A 103 -14.04 -10.90 5.33
C TYR A 103 -13.11 -11.53 6.38
N GLY A 104 -12.83 -10.80 7.47
CA GLY A 104 -11.95 -11.27 8.54
C GLY A 104 -10.43 -11.14 8.29
N SER A 105 -10.00 -10.81 7.08
CA SER A 105 -8.58 -10.73 6.70
C SER A 105 -8.15 -9.31 6.32
N TRP A 106 -6.95 -8.90 6.71
CA TRP A 106 -6.37 -7.63 6.27
C TRP A 106 -5.97 -7.69 4.80
N ARG A 107 -6.38 -6.69 4.02
CA ARG A 107 -6.08 -6.53 2.61
C ARG A 107 -5.43 -5.18 2.37
N ILE A 108 -4.57 -5.11 1.37
CA ILE A 108 -4.01 -3.85 0.91
C ILE A 108 -5.00 -3.26 -0.09
N ILE A 109 -5.59 -2.12 0.26
CA ILE A 109 -6.62 -1.46 -0.55
C ILE A 109 -6.06 -0.29 -1.35
N GLY A 110 -4.79 0.05 -1.16
CA GLY A 110 -4.16 1.15 -1.87
C GLY A 110 -2.75 1.45 -1.42
N ILE A 111 -2.14 2.37 -2.13
CA ILE A 111 -0.85 2.97 -1.80
C ILE A 111 -0.96 4.50 -1.86
N THR A 112 -0.10 5.20 -1.13
CA THR A 112 0.09 6.65 -1.25
C THR A 112 1.56 7.00 -0.98
N ARG A 113 1.99 8.19 -1.42
CA ARG A 113 3.36 8.69 -1.33
C ARG A 113 3.31 10.11 -0.76
#